data_AF-A0A523B5H6-F1
#
_entry.id   AF-A0A523B5H6-F1
#
_cell.length_a   1.000
_cell.length_b   1.000
_cell.length_c   1.000
_cell.angle_alpha   90.00
_cell.angle_beta   90.00
_cell.angle_gamma   90.00
#
_symmetry.space_group_name_H-M   'P 1'
#
loop_
_entity.id
_entity.type
_entity.pdbx_description
1 polymer ?
#
loop_
_entity_poly.entity_id
_entity_poly.type
_entity_poly.pdbx_seq_one_letter_code
_entity_poly.pdbx_strand_id
1 'polypeptide(L)'
;MSRPTKPIIIDSPDFQAFLKYARNYYFTIAKLAWDVALKFIDECGIPRDRAIYIWGKIFETFSSPLRYLYNEWDLLPPDYKDKFMSDEVKREIEERAKQLISKHIDITQPNYQEM
;
A
#
# COMPACT_ATOMS: atom_id res chain seq x y z
N MET A 1 -19.19 6.65 11.77
CA MET A 1 -18.72 5.44 12.49
C MET A 1 -17.30 5.15 12.04
N SER A 2 -16.31 5.29 12.92
CA SER A 2 -14.92 4.97 12.64
C SER A 2 -14.77 3.45 12.58
N ARG A 3 -14.39 2.88 11.43
CA ARG A 3 -14.07 1.44 11.37
C ARG A 3 -12.95 1.16 12.40
N PRO A 4 -13.04 0.09 13.19
CA PRO A 4 -11.94 -0.30 14.07
C PRO A 4 -10.70 -0.46 13.20
N THR A 5 -9.64 0.30 13.50
CA THR A 5 -8.38 0.23 12.77
C THR A 5 -7.84 -1.17 12.97
N LYS A 6 -7.82 -2.00 11.91
CA LYS A 6 -7.19 -3.31 12.00
C LYS A 6 -5.73 -3.14 12.43
N PRO A 7 -5.21 -3.98 13.34
CA PRO A 7 -3.81 -3.94 13.69
C PRO A 7 -2.96 -4.20 12.44
N ILE A 8 -1.97 -3.34 12.20
CA ILE A 8 -1.05 -3.48 11.07
C ILE A 8 -0.07 -4.62 11.40
N ILE A 9 -0.15 -5.72 10.64
CA ILE A 9 0.76 -6.85 10.79
C ILE A 9 1.96 -6.63 9.88
N ILE A 10 3.05 -6.11 10.46
CA ILE A 10 4.25 -5.66 9.75
C ILE A 10 4.95 -6.80 9.00
N ASP A 11 4.96 -8.00 9.57
CA ASP A 11 5.61 -9.18 8.98
C ASP A 11 4.68 -9.97 8.02
N SER A 12 3.63 -9.32 7.51
CA SER A 12 2.71 -9.96 6.57
C SER A 12 3.12 -9.74 5.10
N PRO A 13 2.86 -10.73 4.22
CA PRO A 13 3.06 -10.57 2.78
C PRO A 13 2.27 -9.40 2.18
N ASP A 14 1.07 -9.12 2.71
CA ASP A 14 0.25 -7.97 2.33
C ASP A 14 0.91 -6.64 2.71
N PHE A 15 1.51 -6.55 3.91
CA PHE A 15 2.25 -5.35 4.32
C PHE A 15 3.48 -5.11 3.44
N GLN A 16 4.19 -6.16 3.01
CA GLN A 16 5.30 -6.02 2.07
C GLN A 16 4.84 -5.51 0.69
N ALA A 17 3.68 -5.96 0.21
CA ALA A 17 3.07 -5.45 -1.01
C ALA A 17 2.64 -3.98 -0.85
N PHE A 18 2.07 -3.62 0.30
CA PHE A 18 1.78 -2.24 0.66
C PHE A 18 3.03 -1.34 0.64
N LEU A 19 4.16 -1.80 1.19
CA LEU A 19 5.40 -1.00 1.17
C LEU A 19 5.88 -0.72 -0.27
N LYS A 20 5.72 -1.67 -1.19
CA LYS A 20 6.01 -1.46 -2.62
C LYS A 20 5.05 -0.46 -3.25
N TYR A 21 3.75 -0.55 -2.93
CA TYR A 21 2.75 0.44 -3.34
C TYR A 21 3.10 1.85 -2.84
N ALA A 22 3.35 2.01 -1.54
CA ALA A 22 3.71 3.28 -0.93
C ALA A 22 5.00 3.85 -1.52
N ARG A 23 6.01 3.01 -1.76
CA ARG A 23 7.25 3.42 -2.44
C ARG A 23 6.96 4.01 -3.83
N ASN A 24 6.18 3.30 -4.64
CA ASN A 24 5.82 3.77 -5.99
C ASN A 24 5.02 5.07 -5.95
N TYR A 25 4.09 5.21 -4.99
CA TYR A 25 3.36 6.45 -4.75
C TYR A 25 4.32 7.61 -4.46
N TYR A 26 5.21 7.47 -3.45
CA TYR A 26 6.09 8.58 -3.06
C TYR A 26 7.10 8.95 -4.15
N PHE A 27 7.63 7.99 -4.92
CA PHE A 27 8.48 8.31 -6.07
C PHE A 27 7.72 9.10 -7.15
N THR A 28 6.48 8.72 -7.42
CA THR A 28 5.63 9.42 -8.40
C THR A 28 5.37 10.85 -7.95
N ILE A 29 4.97 11.05 -6.70
CA ILE A 29 4.73 12.39 -6.13
C ILE A 29 6.01 13.22 -6.06
N ALA A 30 7.15 12.62 -5.70
CA ALA A 30 8.44 13.32 -5.64
C ALA A 30 8.85 13.84 -7.02
N LYS A 31 8.68 13.04 -8.08
CA LYS A 31 8.95 13.45 -9.46
C LYS A 31 8.00 14.57 -9.91
N LEU A 32 6.69 14.39 -9.69
CA LEU A 32 5.70 15.41 -10.05
C LEU A 32 5.95 16.73 -9.32
N ALA A 33 6.26 16.68 -8.03
CA ALA A 33 6.60 17.85 -7.24
C ALA A 33 7.85 18.55 -7.79
N TRP A 34 8.82 17.80 -8.31
CA TRP A 34 10.04 18.36 -8.91
C TRP A 34 9.74 19.08 -10.22
N ASP A 35 8.95 18.45 -11.09
CA ASP A 35 8.53 19.04 -12.36
C ASP A 35 7.74 20.35 -12.12
N VAL A 36 6.85 20.36 -11.12
CA VAL A 36 6.11 21.57 -10.71
C VAL A 36 7.04 22.63 -10.12
N ALA A 37 8.01 22.23 -9.28
CA ALA A 37 8.98 23.17 -8.70
C ALA A 37 9.80 23.87 -9.78
N LEU A 38 10.32 23.13 -10.76
CA LEU A 38 11.08 23.71 -11.87
C LEU A 38 10.23 24.69 -12.69
N LYS A 39 9.00 24.31 -13.03
CA LYS A 39 8.08 25.19 -13.74
C LYS A 39 7.81 26.49 -12.96
N PHE A 40 7.57 26.38 -11.65
CA PHE A 40 7.30 27.54 -10.81
C PHE A 40 8.52 28.48 -10.70
N ILE A 41 9.72 27.92 -10.61
CA ILE A 41 10.97 28.68 -10.59
C ILE A 41 11.16 29.48 -11.88
N ASP A 42 10.94 28.84 -13.02
CA ASP A 42 11.08 29.47 -14.33
C ASP A 42 10.02 30.56 -14.54
N GLU A 43 8.76 30.32 -14.16
CA GLU A 43 7.65 31.28 -14.31
C GLU A 43 7.76 32.49 -13.38
N CYS A 44 8.28 32.30 -12.17
CA CYS A 44 8.38 33.35 -11.15
C CYS A 44 9.76 34.00 -11.06
N GLY A 45 10.70 33.63 -11.94
CA GLY A 45 12.07 34.18 -11.93
C GLY A 45 12.84 33.90 -10.64
N ILE A 46 12.57 32.75 -10.00
CA ILE A 46 13.19 32.39 -8.73
C ILE A 46 14.62 31.88 -8.99
N PRO A 47 15.60 32.20 -8.11
CA PRO A 47 16.91 31.58 -8.17
C PRO A 47 16.86 30.04 -8.10
N ARG A 48 17.58 29.36 -9.01
CA ARG A 48 17.60 27.89 -9.12
C ARG A 48 18.13 27.17 -7.88
N ASP A 49 18.99 27.82 -7.09
CA ASP A 49 19.49 27.28 -5.82
C ASP A 49 18.36 27.05 -4.79
N ARG A 50 17.20 27.69 -4.97
CA ARG A 50 16.00 27.47 -4.16
C ARG A 50 15.14 26.29 -4.62
N ALA A 51 15.52 25.59 -5.68
CA ALA A 51 14.68 24.53 -6.26
C ALA A 51 14.33 23.43 -5.27
N ILE A 52 15.31 22.97 -4.49
CA ILE A 52 15.11 21.93 -3.48
C ILE A 52 14.15 22.38 -2.37
N TYR A 53 14.21 23.65 -1.96
CA TYR A 53 13.31 24.18 -0.94
C TYR A 53 11.86 24.22 -1.43
N ILE A 54 11.64 24.72 -2.66
CA ILE A 54 10.31 24.78 -3.28
C ILE A 54 9.76 23.39 -3.51
N TRP A 55 10.58 22.49 -4.04
CA TRP A 55 10.25 21.08 -4.19
C TRP A 55 9.79 20.46 -2.87
N GLY A 56 10.55 20.68 -1.78
CA GLY A 56 10.21 20.15 -0.46
C GLY A 56 8.84 20.63 0.02
N LYS A 57 8.53 21.91 -0.18
CA LYS A 57 7.22 22.48 0.20
C LYS A 57 6.07 21.89 -0.62
N ILE A 58 6.26 21.72 -1.92
CA ILE A 58 5.27 21.08 -2.80
C ILE A 58 5.09 19.62 -2.38
N PHE A 59 6.18 18.88 -2.22
CA PHE A 59 6.15 17.48 -1.82
C PHE A 59 5.45 17.27 -0.48
N GLU A 60 5.76 18.06 0.55
CA GLU A 60 5.09 18.03 1.86
C GLU A 60 3.57 18.27 1.73
N THR A 61 3.15 19.13 0.81
CA THR A 61 1.74 19.48 0.61
C THR A 61 0.95 18.35 -0.06
N PHE A 62 1.55 17.64 -1.01
CA PHE A 62 0.88 16.60 -1.81
C PHE A 62 1.17 15.16 -1.37
N SER A 63 2.18 14.96 -0.52
CA SER A 63 2.49 13.64 0.03
C SER A 63 1.46 13.27 1.10
N SER A 64 0.73 12.19 0.85
CA SER A 64 -0.20 11.65 1.84
C SER A 64 0.59 10.97 2.96
N PRO A 65 0.21 11.14 4.24
CA PRO A 65 0.77 10.36 5.34
C PRO A 65 0.65 8.85 5.09
N LEU A 66 1.70 8.09 5.44
CA LEU A 66 1.78 6.65 5.18
C LEU A 66 0.57 5.87 5.72
N ARG A 67 0.01 6.29 6.86
CA ARG A 67 -1.19 5.68 7.46
C ARG A 67 -2.43 5.80 6.56
N TYR A 68 -2.58 6.91 5.84
CA TYR A 68 -3.71 7.08 4.93
C TYR A 68 -3.53 6.27 3.66
N LEU A 69 -2.29 6.13 3.17
CA LEU A 69 -1.98 5.19 2.08
C LEU A 69 -2.28 3.73 2.48
N TYR A 70 -2.06 3.35 3.74
CA TYR A 70 -2.42 2.01 4.21
C TYR A 70 -3.93 1.80 4.26
N ASN A 71 -4.69 2.81 4.71
CA ASN A 71 -6.16 2.75 4.68
C ASN A 71 -6.70 2.67 3.24
N GLU A 72 -6.09 3.39 2.31
CA GLU A 72 -6.41 3.30 0.88
C GLU A 72 -6.08 1.92 0.34
N TRP A 73 -4.88 1.40 0.65
CA TRP A 73 -4.47 0.04 0.30
C TRP A 73 -5.48 -1.00 0.76
N ASP A 74 -5.97 -0.93 1.98
CA ASP A 74 -7.00 -1.85 2.51
C ASP A 74 -8.30 -1.85 1.69
N LEU A 75 -8.61 -0.77 0.98
CA LEU A 75 -9.80 -0.63 0.15
C LEU A 75 -9.57 -0.98 -1.32
N LEU A 76 -8.32 -1.16 -1.75
CA LEU A 76 -8.01 -1.49 -3.14
C LEU A 76 -8.51 -2.89 -3.51
N PRO A 77 -9.04 -3.06 -4.74
CA PRO A 77 -9.39 -4.37 -5.28
C PRO A 77 -8.18 -5.34 -5.31
N PRO A 78 -8.37 -6.65 -5.04
CA PRO A 78 -7.28 -7.63 -5.03
C PRO A 78 -6.46 -7.69 -6.33
N ASP A 79 -7.12 -7.60 -7.48
CA ASP A 79 -6.51 -7.58 -8.81
C ASP A 79 -5.57 -6.38 -9.03
N TYR A 80 -5.85 -5.26 -8.35
CA TYR A 80 -4.94 -4.11 -8.38
C TYR A 80 -3.72 -4.34 -7.48
N LYS A 81 -3.92 -4.96 -6.31
CA LYS A 81 -2.84 -5.28 -5.36
C LYS A 81 -1.84 -6.29 -5.94
N ASP A 82 -2.28 -7.16 -6.83
CA ASP A 82 -1.44 -8.16 -7.51
C ASP A 82 -0.22 -7.57 -8.22
N LYS A 83 -0.31 -6.30 -8.66
CA LYS A 83 0.80 -5.56 -9.29
C LYS A 83 1.98 -5.33 -8.36
N PHE A 84 1.74 -5.39 -7.05
CA PHE A 84 2.73 -5.10 -6.01
C PHE A 84 3.12 -6.36 -5.22
N MET A 85 2.47 -7.50 -5.47
CA MET A 85 2.78 -8.79 -4.85
C MET A 85 3.81 -9.56 -5.69
N SER A 86 4.77 -10.24 -5.03
CA SER A 86 5.64 -11.22 -5.69
C SER A 86 4.94 -12.57 -5.81
N ASP A 87 5.40 -13.41 -6.74
CA ASP A 87 4.87 -14.78 -6.91
C ASP A 87 5.05 -15.66 -5.66
N GLU A 88 6.06 -15.35 -4.85
CA GLU A 88 6.28 -15.97 -3.53
C GLU A 88 5.20 -15.58 -2.53
N VAL A 89 4.89 -14.27 -2.43
CA VAL A 89 3.82 -13.74 -1.58
C VAL A 89 2.46 -14.32 -1.97
N LYS A 90 2.18 -14.42 -3.28
CA LYS A 90 0.93 -15.03 -3.77
C LYS A 90 0.79 -16.49 -3.32
N ARG A 91 1.87 -17.27 -3.42
CA ARG A 91 1.91 -18.67 -2.95
C ARG A 91 1.66 -18.78 -1.44
N GLU A 92 2.30 -17.96 -0.63
CA GLU A 92 2.08 -17.97 0.82
C GLU A 92 0.63 -17.64 1.20
N ILE A 93 0.00 -16.68 0.51
CA ILE A 93 -1.39 -16.32 0.72
C ILE A 93 -2.30 -17.50 0.36
N GLU A 94 -2.07 -18.15 -0.79
CA GLU A 94 -2.84 -19.33 -1.20
C GLU A 94 -2.69 -20.50 -0.22
N GLU A 95 -1.48 -20.78 0.26
CA GLU A 95 -1.23 -21.83 1.25
C GLU A 95 -1.92 -21.53 2.58
N ARG A 96 -1.82 -20.30 3.08
CA ARG A 96 -2.55 -19.88 4.29
C ARG A 96 -4.06 -19.98 4.11
N ALA A 97 -4.59 -19.60 2.94
CA ALA A 97 -6.00 -19.72 2.63
C ALA A 97 -6.45 -21.20 2.63
N LYS A 98 -5.69 -22.09 1.99
CA LYS A 98 -5.95 -23.54 2.00
C LYS A 98 -5.96 -24.12 3.42
N GLN A 99 -5.01 -23.72 4.26
CA GLN A 99 -4.94 -24.14 5.66
C GLN A 99 -6.13 -23.63 6.49
N LEU A 100 -6.55 -22.38 6.30
CA LEU A 100 -7.70 -21.79 7.00
C LEU A 100 -9.01 -22.48 6.60
N ILE A 101 -9.19 -22.73 5.31
CA ILE A 101 -10.36 -23.44 4.76
C ILE A 101 -10.40 -24.88 5.27
N SER A 102 -9.28 -25.62 5.18
CA SER A 102 -9.19 -27.00 5.70
C SER A 102 -9.57 -27.06 7.19
N LYS A 103 -9.05 -26.16 8.02
CA LYS A 103 -9.40 -26.09 9.45
C LYS A 103 -10.89 -25.79 9.69
N HIS A 104 -11.53 -24.97 8.87
CA HIS A 104 -12.97 -24.67 9.02
C HIS A 104 -13.88 -25.78 8.48
N ILE A 105 -13.46 -26.46 7.41
CA ILE A 105 -14.19 -27.59 6.83
C ILE A 105 -14.12 -28.81 7.76
N ASP A 106 -12.97 -29.08 8.39
CA ASP A 106 -12.84 -30.19 9.35
C ASP A 106 -13.70 -30.00 10.61
N ILE A 107 -13.98 -28.74 11.01
CA ILE A 107 -14.88 -28.44 12.15
C ILE A 107 -16.36 -28.63 11.76
N THR A 108 -16.69 -28.61 10.47
CA THR A 108 -18.07 -28.69 9.98
C THR A 108 -18.51 -30.09 9.54
N GLN A 109 -17.71 -31.14 9.78
CA GLN A 109 -18.18 -32.52 9.70
C GLN A 109 -18.68 -32.98 11.09
N PRO A 110 -20.00 -32.91 11.40
CA PRO A 110 -20.53 -33.69 12.51
C PRO A 110 -20.36 -35.17 12.16
N ASN A 111 -19.85 -35.95 13.12
CA ASN A 111 -19.77 -37.41 13.08
C ASN A 111 -21.01 -38.03 12.40
N TYR A 112 -20.87 -38.39 11.12
CA TYR A 112 -21.67 -39.46 10.52
C TYR A 112 -20.86 -40.74 10.65
N GLN A 113 -20.75 -41.24 11.88
CA GLN A 113 -20.45 -42.64 12.11
C GLN A 113 -21.62 -43.26 12.86
N GLU A 114 -22.35 -44.07 12.08
CA GLU A 114 -23.01 -45.32 12.45
C GLU A 114 -24.23 -45.24 13.37
N MET A 115 -25.41 -45.27 12.74
CA MET A 115 -26.56 -46.09 13.16
C MET A 115 -26.96 -47.02 12.03
#